data_AF-A0A6N8H7F0-F1
#
_entry.id   AF-A0A6N8H7F0-F1
#
_cell.length_a   1.000
_cell.length_b   1.000
_cell.length_c   1.000
_cell.angle_alpha   90.00
_cell.angle_beta   90.00
_cell.angle_gamma   90.00
#
_symmetry.space_group_name_H-M   'P 1'
#
loop_
_entity.id
_entity.type
_entity.pdbx_description
1 polymer ?
#
loop_
_entity_poly.entity_id
_entity_poly.type
_entity_poly.pdbx_seq_one_letter_code
_entity_poly.pdbx_strand_id
1 'polypeptide(L)'
;MKPFNLDKEPKIKSGFTTPDSYFDDFTVKMMQQLPEQEVKVVPLYRRMSVWISSVAAVLVIALGVSVLLKMNTTSEPDATTIENYLVYQADIMPNDFIQGLDEDAIEDLEASIAISDEAIENYLTNEEYDIYLNE
;
A
#
# COMPACT_ATOMS: atom_id res chain seq x y z
N MET A 1 -78.06 -63.20 30.39
CA MET A 1 -78.00 -62.55 29.06
C MET A 1 -77.68 -63.62 28.02
N LYS A 2 -78.28 -63.56 26.82
CA LYS A 2 -77.95 -64.50 25.73
C LYS A 2 -76.55 -64.19 25.17
N PRO A 3 -75.76 -65.19 24.76
CA PRO A 3 -74.43 -64.96 24.19
C PRO A 3 -74.56 -64.29 22.81
N PHE A 4 -74.05 -63.07 22.68
CA PHE A 4 -73.94 -62.36 21.41
C PHE A 4 -72.82 -63.01 20.58
N ASN A 5 -73.19 -63.62 19.45
CA ASN A 5 -72.27 -64.32 18.55
C ASN A 5 -72.15 -63.51 17.26
N LEU A 6 -71.05 -62.78 17.10
CA LEU A 6 -70.81 -61.83 16.02
C LEU A 6 -70.74 -62.49 14.63
N ASP A 7 -70.46 -63.79 14.56
CA ASP A 7 -70.27 -64.54 13.32
C ASP A 7 -71.57 -64.99 12.65
N LYS A 8 -72.69 -64.97 13.37
CA LYS A 8 -73.98 -65.52 12.91
C LYS A 8 -75.00 -64.49 12.46
N GLU A 9 -74.72 -63.19 12.66
CA GLU A 9 -75.61 -62.10 12.26
C GLU A 9 -75.14 -61.41 10.96
N PRO A 10 -76.06 -60.95 10.10
CA PRO A 10 -75.71 -60.28 8.86
C PRO A 10 -74.91 -58.99 9.15
N LYS A 11 -73.65 -58.96 8.73
CA LYS A 11 -72.77 -57.80 8.88
C LYS A 11 -73.37 -56.61 8.14
N ILE A 12 -73.67 -55.54 8.88
CA ILE A 12 -74.10 -54.25 8.32
C ILE A 12 -72.98 -53.73 7.42
N LYS A 13 -73.27 -53.47 6.14
CA LYS A 13 -72.28 -52.88 5.22
C LYS A 13 -71.99 -51.45 5.68
N SER A 14 -70.71 -51.11 5.85
CA SER A 14 -70.28 -49.75 6.14
C SER A 14 -70.80 -48.81 5.06
N GLY A 15 -71.47 -47.72 5.44
CA GLY A 15 -71.86 -46.64 4.52
C GLY A 15 -70.69 -45.76 4.08
N PHE A 16 -69.50 -45.98 4.66
CA PHE A 16 -68.27 -45.32 4.29
C PHE A 16 -67.37 -46.34 3.59
N THR A 17 -67.39 -46.33 2.27
CA THR A 17 -66.49 -47.13 1.42
C THR A 17 -65.73 -46.18 0.51
N THR A 18 -64.41 -46.35 0.42
CA THR A 18 -63.59 -45.62 -0.56
C THR A 18 -63.88 -46.13 -1.97
N PRO A 19 -63.84 -45.27 -3.00
CA PRO A 19 -63.86 -45.70 -4.39
C PRO A 19 -62.74 -46.69 -4.69
N ASP A 20 -62.95 -47.53 -5.71
CA ASP A 20 -61.89 -48.38 -6.24
C ASP A 20 -60.68 -47.52 -6.63
N SER A 21 -59.47 -47.98 -6.28
CA SER A 21 -58.21 -47.29 -6.56
C SER A 21 -58.00 -45.93 -5.88
N TYR A 22 -58.80 -45.56 -4.87
CA TYR A 22 -58.61 -44.29 -4.12
C TYR A 22 -57.19 -44.10 -3.57
N PHE A 23 -56.59 -45.18 -3.08
CA PHE A 23 -55.25 -45.16 -2.48
C PHE A 23 -54.11 -45.27 -3.50
N ASP A 24 -54.41 -45.64 -4.75
CA ASP A 24 -53.39 -45.83 -5.79
C ASP A 24 -52.74 -44.48 -6.17
N ASP A 25 -53.55 -43.41 -6.25
CA ASP A 25 -53.09 -42.06 -6.64
C ASP A 25 -52.99 -41.06 -5.46
N PHE A 26 -53.32 -41.50 -4.24
CA PHE A 26 -53.41 -40.62 -3.07
C PHE A 26 -52.07 -39.91 -2.80
N THR A 27 -50.97 -40.64 -2.83
CA THR A 27 -49.63 -40.11 -2.57
C THR A 27 -49.21 -39.06 -3.59
N VAL A 28 -49.55 -39.27 -4.87
CA VAL A 28 -49.24 -38.32 -5.95
C VAL A 28 -50.01 -37.01 -5.75
N LYS A 29 -51.31 -37.09 -5.45
CA LYS A 29 -52.15 -35.92 -5.18
C LYS A 29 -51.69 -35.14 -3.96
N MET A 30 -51.26 -35.84 -2.90
CA MET A 30 -50.71 -35.21 -1.71
C MET A 30 -49.41 -34.46 -2.01
N MET A 31 -48.50 -35.06 -2.77
CA MET A 31 -47.22 -34.42 -3.12
C MET A 31 -47.40 -33.20 -4.02
N GLN A 32 -48.39 -33.20 -4.91
CA GLN A 32 -48.72 -32.05 -5.77
C GLN A 32 -49.33 -30.86 -5.01
N GLN A 33 -49.92 -31.10 -3.84
CA GLN A 33 -50.51 -30.06 -3.00
C GLN A 33 -49.50 -29.44 -2.02
N LEU A 34 -48.29 -30.00 -1.91
CA LEU A 34 -47.23 -29.40 -1.12
C LEU A 34 -46.64 -28.19 -1.87
N PRO A 35 -46.41 -27.07 -1.17
CA PRO A 35 -45.75 -25.91 -1.78
C PRO A 35 -44.34 -26.31 -2.22
N GLU A 36 -43.98 -25.95 -3.45
CA GLU A 36 -42.61 -26.12 -3.94
C GLU A 36 -41.66 -25.32 -3.06
N GLN A 37 -40.71 -26.01 -2.42
CA GLN A 37 -39.67 -25.34 -1.65
C GLN A 37 -38.64 -24.78 -2.63
N GLU A 38 -38.79 -23.51 -2.99
CA GLU A 38 -37.77 -22.77 -3.71
C GLU A 38 -36.52 -22.64 -2.83
N VAL A 39 -35.45 -23.36 -3.19
CA VAL A 39 -34.16 -23.23 -2.50
C VAL A 39 -33.62 -21.83 -2.79
N LYS A 40 -33.52 -21.00 -1.75
CA LYS A 40 -32.96 -19.65 -1.85
C LYS A 40 -31.49 -19.72 -2.27
N VAL A 41 -31.24 -19.59 -3.57
CA VAL A 41 -29.89 -19.49 -4.14
C VAL A 41 -29.43 -18.05 -4.11
N VAL A 42 -28.23 -17.81 -3.56
CA VAL A 42 -27.56 -16.51 -3.65
C VAL A 42 -26.47 -16.62 -4.72
N PRO A 43 -26.46 -15.76 -5.74
CA PRO A 43 -25.43 -15.79 -6.77
C PRO A 43 -24.04 -15.52 -6.17
N LEU A 44 -23.08 -16.40 -6.47
CA LEU A 44 -21.74 -16.37 -5.88
C LEU A 44 -20.96 -15.08 -6.22
N TYR A 45 -21.16 -14.53 -7.43
CA TYR A 45 -20.54 -13.29 -7.88
C TYR A 45 -20.88 -12.09 -6.98
N ARG A 46 -22.06 -12.10 -6.34
CA ARG A 46 -22.51 -11.02 -5.46
C ARG A 46 -21.71 -10.97 -4.16
N ARG A 47 -21.14 -12.12 -3.74
CA ARG A 47 -20.25 -12.23 -2.57
C ARG A 47 -18.80 -11.93 -2.92
N MET A 48 -18.39 -12.15 -4.18
CA MET A 48 -17.03 -11.86 -4.65
C MET A 48 -16.73 -10.37 -4.77
N SER A 49 -17.74 -9.52 -4.99
CA SER A 49 -17.56 -8.05 -5.07
C SER A 49 -16.88 -7.45 -3.83
N VAL A 50 -17.20 -7.96 -2.63
CA VAL A 50 -16.58 -7.51 -1.37
C VAL A 50 -15.10 -7.89 -1.32
N TRP A 51 -14.75 -9.08 -1.80
CA TRP A 51 -13.35 -9.55 -1.85
C TRP A 51 -12.53 -8.77 -2.88
N ILE A 52 -13.12 -8.52 -4.06
CA ILE A 52 -12.49 -7.72 -5.12
C ILE A 52 -12.25 -6.28 -4.65
N SER A 53 -13.20 -5.69 -3.93
CA SER A 53 -13.05 -4.36 -3.32
C SER A 53 -11.90 -4.31 -2.31
N SER A 54 -11.79 -5.34 -1.46
CA SER A 54 -10.68 -5.44 -0.50
C SER A 54 -9.32 -5.53 -1.18
N VAL A 55 -9.19 -6.38 -2.22
CA VAL A 55 -7.95 -6.51 -2.99
C VAL A 55 -7.61 -5.19 -3.71
N ALA A 56 -8.62 -4.53 -4.31
CA ALA A 56 -8.43 -3.25 -4.97
C ALA A 56 -7.96 -2.16 -4.00
N ALA A 57 -8.54 -2.08 -2.80
CA ALA A 57 -8.11 -1.12 -1.79
C ALA A 57 -6.65 -1.32 -1.35
N VAL A 58 -6.23 -2.57 -1.14
CA VAL A 58 -4.83 -2.89 -0.82
C VAL A 58 -3.89 -2.47 -1.95
N LEU A 59 -4.28 -2.70 -3.20
CA LEU A 59 -3.52 -2.26 -4.37
C LEU A 59 -3.37 -0.74 -4.43
N VAL A 60 -4.46 0.00 -4.22
CA VAL A 60 -4.45 1.48 -4.21
C VAL A 60 -3.55 2.00 -3.10
N ILE A 61 -3.63 1.41 -1.90
CA ILE A 61 -2.75 1.80 -0.78
C ILE A 61 -1.29 1.49 -1.10
N ALA A 62 -0.98 0.30 -1.61
CA ALA A 62 0.39 -0.10 -1.93
C ALA A 62 1.02 0.81 -3.01
N LEU A 63 0.25 1.16 -4.04
CA LEU A 63 0.70 2.09 -5.08
C LEU A 63 0.83 3.52 -4.53
N GLY A 64 -0.15 3.98 -3.74
CA GLY A 64 -0.12 5.30 -3.12
C GLY A 64 1.08 5.49 -2.20
N VAL A 65 1.36 4.51 -1.33
CA VAL A 65 2.53 4.52 -0.44
C VAL A 65 3.84 4.53 -1.26
N SER A 66 3.93 3.72 -2.32
CA SER A 66 5.13 3.68 -3.17
C SER A 66 5.40 5.02 -3.87
N VAL A 67 4.37 5.74 -4.29
CA VAL A 67 4.49 7.07 -4.89
C VAL A 67 4.94 8.09 -3.84
N LEU A 68 4.32 8.08 -2.66
CA LEU A 68 4.69 8.99 -1.56
C LEU A 68 6.15 8.81 -1.11
N LEU A 69 6.64 7.56 -1.04
CA LEU A 69 8.03 7.28 -0.68
C LEU A 69 9.03 7.78 -1.74
N LYS A 70 8.66 7.73 -3.03
CA LYS A 70 9.51 8.26 -4.12
C LYS A 70 9.58 9.79 -4.13
N MET A 71 8.51 10.47 -3.70
CA MET A 71 8.46 11.93 -3.60
C MET A 71 9.35 12.49 -2.48
N ASN A 72 9.66 11.69 -1.46
CA ASN A 72 10.49 12.09 -0.32
C ASN A 72 12.00 11.99 -0.60
N THR A 73 12.42 12.04 -1.85
CA THR A 73 13.85 12.14 -2.18
C THR A 73 14.27 13.59 -2.01
N THR A 74 14.97 13.90 -0.92
CA THR A 74 15.71 15.15 -0.80
C THR A 74 16.80 15.12 -1.85
N SER A 75 16.61 15.87 -2.93
CA SER A 75 17.67 16.10 -3.92
C SER A 75 18.82 16.79 -3.22
N GLU A 76 20.00 16.18 -3.22
CA GLU A 76 21.22 16.90 -2.84
C GLU A 76 21.41 18.07 -3.82
N PRO A 77 21.76 19.26 -3.32
CA PRO A 77 22.02 20.40 -4.19
C PRO A 77 23.21 20.11 -5.10
N ASP A 78 23.08 20.49 -6.37
CA ASP A 78 24.17 20.37 -7.34
C ASP A 78 25.36 21.26 -6.96
N ALA A 79 26.56 20.90 -7.41
CA ALA A 79 27.80 21.63 -7.11
C ALA A 79 27.67 23.12 -7.46
N THR A 80 27.05 23.44 -8.61
CA THR A 80 26.80 24.83 -9.03
C THR A 80 25.88 25.59 -8.07
N THR A 81 24.93 24.90 -7.44
CA THR A 81 24.01 25.50 -6.47
C THR A 81 24.72 25.76 -5.14
N ILE A 82 25.58 24.84 -4.72
CA ILE A 82 26.43 24.99 -3.54
C ILE A 82 27.40 26.15 -3.72
N GLU A 83 28.09 26.23 -4.86
CA GLU A 83 29.01 27.34 -5.17
C GLU A 83 28.31 28.70 -5.09
N ASN A 84 27.15 28.84 -5.74
CA ASN A 84 26.37 30.07 -5.68
C ASN A 84 25.96 30.41 -4.24
N TYR A 85 25.53 29.42 -3.45
CA TYR A 85 25.20 29.64 -2.04
C TYR A 85 26.41 30.17 -1.25
N LEU A 86 27.58 29.55 -1.42
CA LEU A 86 28.80 29.98 -0.74
C LEU A 86 29.27 31.39 -1.15
N VAL A 87 29.12 31.77 -2.41
CA VAL A 87 29.53 33.10 -2.92
C VAL A 87 28.60 34.22 -2.45
N TYR A 88 27.29 33.96 -2.39
CA TYR A 88 26.30 35.00 -2.05
C TYR A 88 25.95 35.06 -0.56
N GLN A 89 26.34 34.08 0.25
CA GLN A 89 26.11 34.08 1.69
C GLN A 89 27.08 35.03 2.40
N ALA A 90 26.57 36.14 2.93
CA ALA A 90 27.37 37.19 3.55
C ALA A 90 28.07 36.80 4.87
N ASP A 91 27.64 35.70 5.50
CA ASP A 91 28.13 35.25 6.80
C ASP A 91 29.31 34.27 6.71
N ILE A 92 29.69 33.82 5.50
CA ILE A 92 30.82 32.91 5.29
C ILE A 92 32.02 33.75 4.87
N MET A 93 33.07 33.76 5.69
CA MET A 93 34.30 34.47 5.40
C MET A 93 35.34 33.54 4.76
N PRO A 94 36.29 34.07 3.96
CA PRO A 94 37.33 33.27 3.32
C PRO A 94 38.18 32.40 4.27
N ASN A 95 38.33 32.83 5.52
CA ASN A 95 39.04 32.08 6.57
C ASN A 95 38.25 30.90 7.15
N ASP A 96 36.92 30.87 6.97
CA ASP A 96 36.08 29.77 7.43
C ASP A 96 36.32 28.50 6.59
N PHE A 97 36.74 28.65 5.34
CA PHE A 97 37.09 27.52 4.48
C PHE A 97 38.37 26.80 4.92
N ILE A 98 39.33 27.54 5.51
CA ILE A 98 40.62 26.98 5.94
C ILE A 98 40.43 25.89 6.99
N GLN A 99 39.43 26.03 7.87
CA GLN A 99 39.13 25.04 8.91
C GLN A 99 38.62 23.70 8.36
N GLY A 100 38.10 23.69 7.12
CA GLY A 100 37.56 22.51 6.46
C GLY A 100 38.52 21.83 5.48
N LEU A 101 39.72 22.38 5.28
CA LEU A 101 40.75 21.80 4.43
C LEU A 101 41.64 20.86 5.25
N ASP A 102 41.76 19.62 4.80
CA ASP A 102 42.75 18.67 5.30
C ASP A 102 44.06 18.77 4.50
N GLU A 103 45.10 18.09 4.99
CA GLU A 103 46.45 18.15 4.41
C GLU A 103 46.46 17.65 2.95
N ASP A 104 45.67 16.61 2.65
CA ASP A 104 45.51 16.07 1.30
C ASP A 104 44.84 17.09 0.34
N ALA A 105 43.77 17.77 0.79
CA ALA A 105 43.11 18.79 -0.02
C ALA A 105 43.99 20.04 -0.26
N ILE A 106 44.87 20.36 0.69
CA ILE A 106 45.84 21.45 0.53
C ILE A 106 46.87 21.09 -0.54
N GLU A 107 47.40 19.85 -0.53
CA GLU A 107 48.35 19.38 -1.55
C GLU A 107 47.74 19.41 -2.96
N ASP A 108 46.49 18.96 -3.09
CA ASP A 108 45.75 19.02 -4.36
C ASP A 108 45.51 20.46 -4.84
N LEU A 109 45.21 21.37 -3.92
CA LEU A 109 45.03 22.79 -4.23
C LEU A 109 46.34 23.43 -4.69
N GLU A 110 47.44 23.18 -3.99
CA GLU A 110 48.78 23.65 -4.36
C GLU A 110 49.18 23.16 -5.75
N ALA A 111 48.91 21.89 -6.07
CA ALA A 111 49.17 21.34 -7.39
C ALA A 111 48.32 21.98 -8.51
N SER A 112 47.11 22.44 -8.19
CA SER A 112 46.22 23.11 -9.15
C SER A 112 46.60 24.57 -9.42
N ILE A 113 47.34 25.20 -8.51
CA ILE A 113 47.76 26.59 -8.59
C ILE A 113 49.10 26.65 -9.34
N ALA A 114 49.04 26.98 -10.63
CA ALA A 114 50.23 27.22 -11.44
C ALA A 114 50.80 28.64 -11.19
N ILE A 115 51.34 28.88 -9.99
CA ILE A 115 52.08 30.12 -9.69
C ILE A 115 53.58 29.83 -9.76
N SER A 116 54.34 30.69 -10.42
CA SER A 116 55.80 30.58 -10.45
C SER A 116 56.43 31.12 -9.15
N ASP A 117 57.50 30.48 -8.69
CA ASP A 117 58.29 30.96 -7.54
C ASP A 117 58.70 32.43 -7.68
N GLU A 118 59.01 32.87 -8.92
CA GLU A 118 59.34 34.27 -9.23
C GLU A 118 58.17 35.23 -8.97
N ALA A 119 56.92 34.80 -9.23
CA ALA A 119 55.74 35.62 -8.93
C ALA A 119 55.50 35.74 -7.43
N ILE A 120 55.78 34.67 -6.66
CA ILE A 120 55.70 34.66 -5.20
C ILE A 120 56.79 35.56 -4.62
N GLU A 121 58.04 35.41 -5.06
CA GLU A 121 59.18 36.22 -4.62
C GLU A 121 58.93 37.70 -4.89
N ASN A 122 58.41 38.04 -6.08
CA ASN A 122 58.09 39.41 -6.45
C ASN A 122 56.93 39.98 -5.61
N TYR A 123 55.90 39.18 -5.30
CA TYR A 123 54.81 39.62 -4.42
C TYR A 123 55.30 39.89 -2.99
N LEU A 124 56.06 38.95 -2.41
CA LEU A 124 56.60 39.07 -1.05
C LEU A 124 57.64 40.19 -0.91
N THR A 125 58.40 40.48 -1.97
CA THR A 125 59.41 41.54 -1.97
C THR A 125 58.80 42.94 -2.20
N ASN A 126 57.67 43.02 -2.91
CA ASN A 126 56.98 44.29 -3.17
C ASN A 126 55.94 44.68 -2.12
N GLU A 127 55.45 43.73 -1.31
CA GLU A 127 54.70 44.09 -0.11
C GLU A 127 55.66 44.68 0.94
N GLU A 128 55.56 45.99 1.12
CA GLU A 128 56.39 46.77 2.03
C GLU A 128 56.06 46.41 3.50
N TYR A 129 56.78 45.43 4.06
CA TYR A 129 56.71 45.03 5.47
C TYR A 129 57.32 46.05 6.45
N ASP A 130 57.69 47.26 6.00
CA ASP A 130 58.35 48.30 6.81
C ASP A 130 57.52 48.80 8.00
N ILE A 131 56.23 48.41 8.09
CA ILE A 131 55.34 48.77 9.19
C ILE A 131 55.53 47.86 10.43
N TYR A 132 56.10 46.65 10.29
CA TYR A 132 56.19 45.67 11.39
C TYR A 132 57.60 45.47 11.97
N LEU A 133 58.62 46.12 11.39
CA LEU A 133 60.03 46.01 11.83
C LEU A 133 60.55 47.22 12.63
N ASN A 134 59.68 48.20 12.91
CA ASN A 134 59.99 49.35 13.75
C ASN A 134 59.17 49.34 15.06
N GLU A 135 59.39 48.33 15.90
CA GLU A 135 59.19 48.43 17.35
C GLU A 135 60.29 47.66 18.11
#